data_AF-C0ZHS3-F1
#
_entry.id   AF-C0ZHS3-F1
#
_cell.length_a   1.000
_cell.length_b   1.000
_cell.length_c   1.000
_cell.angle_alpha   90.00
_cell.angle_beta   90.00
_cell.angle_gamma   90.00
#
_symmetry.space_group_name_H-M   'P 1'
#
loop_
_entity.id
_entity.type
_entity.pdbx_description
1 polymer ?
#
loop_
_entity_poly.entity_id
_entity_poly.type
_entity_poly.pdbx_seq_one_letter_code
_entity_poly.pdbx_strand_id
1 'polypeptide(L)'
;MDQHFQVRIRSVFSYAVRLMDMYTRGAPFRSSLSVRLANHPQVPVCKGDGWYIFSDLPDGIYKLNISSREYMDHSVTFSVTTGSTSYSERIISLHPSPAYPFRAGDSLVRGRACVEDGSPAGGACVQAVISYERDAPVKLAEDAAKEATELIVASKKGQVDLADAFLLESPTCKGTIIRFAGPPKGRVYPLTEPLSFAYPKGTVLLPLLETNCDDRGEFVVALPLFLEKTHARIKIEVWREEAVGFAELSIQASTTQSIGIIQMNRPK
;
A
#
# COMPACT_ATOMS: atom_id res chain seq x y z
N MET A 1 -29.39 -45.27 -29.04
CA MET A 1 -28.91 -45.26 -27.65
C MET A 1 -28.12 -43.98 -27.47
N ASP A 2 -28.79 -42.89 -27.12
CA ASP A 2 -28.15 -41.60 -26.91
C ASP A 2 -27.76 -41.48 -25.43
N GLN A 3 -26.48 -41.65 -25.14
CA GLN A 3 -25.92 -41.33 -23.84
C GLN A 3 -25.72 -39.83 -23.75
N HIS A 4 -26.62 -39.16 -23.05
CA HIS A 4 -26.41 -37.80 -22.59
C HIS A 4 -25.31 -37.79 -21.52
N PHE A 5 -24.11 -37.32 -21.89
CA PHE A 5 -23.08 -36.97 -20.93
C PHE A 5 -23.51 -35.71 -20.17
N GLN A 6 -24.04 -35.88 -18.96
CA GLN A 6 -24.22 -34.79 -18.01
C GLN A 6 -22.86 -34.45 -17.41
N VAL A 7 -22.14 -33.50 -18.01
CA VAL A 7 -20.94 -32.92 -17.40
C VAL A 7 -21.37 -31.97 -16.30
N ARG A 8 -21.40 -32.45 -15.05
CA ARG A 8 -21.47 -31.58 -13.87
C ARG A 8 -20.09 -30.98 -13.64
N ILE A 9 -19.84 -29.80 -14.20
CA ILE A 9 -18.71 -28.98 -13.77
C ILE A 9 -19.10 -28.35 -12.42
N ARG A 10 -18.72 -29.01 -11.32
CA ARG A 10 -18.75 -28.41 -9.98
C ARG A 10 -17.31 -28.17 -9.53
N SER A 11 -16.68 -27.12 -10.05
CA SER A 11 -15.51 -26.56 -9.38
C SER A 11 -15.99 -25.83 -8.14
N VAL A 12 -15.44 -26.16 -6.98
CA VAL A 12 -15.71 -25.48 -5.72
C VAL A 12 -14.72 -24.32 -5.59
N PHE A 13 -15.22 -23.13 -5.31
CA PHE A 13 -14.34 -21.99 -5.05
C PHE A 13 -13.47 -22.27 -3.82
N SER A 14 -12.19 -21.87 -3.83
CA SER A 14 -11.33 -22.01 -2.65
C SER A 14 -10.79 -20.67 -2.17
N TYR A 15 -10.27 -19.86 -3.09
CA TYR A 15 -9.64 -18.59 -2.75
C TYR A 15 -9.70 -17.62 -3.93
N ALA A 16 -9.94 -16.34 -3.67
CA ALA A 16 -9.73 -15.29 -4.67
C ALA A 16 -8.93 -14.15 -4.10
N VAL A 17 -8.00 -13.67 -4.92
CA VAL A 17 -7.19 -12.51 -4.60
C VAL A 17 -7.29 -11.51 -5.73
N ARG A 18 -7.51 -10.24 -5.38
CA ARG A 18 -7.44 -9.12 -6.29
C ARG A 18 -6.14 -8.39 -6.08
N LEU A 19 -5.31 -8.35 -7.12
CA LEU A 19 -4.09 -7.56 -7.10
C LEU A 19 -4.41 -6.14 -7.56
N MET A 20 -3.89 -5.15 -6.84
CA MET A 20 -4.09 -3.73 -7.12
C MET A 20 -2.75 -3.02 -7.22
N ASP A 21 -2.55 -2.30 -8.31
CA ASP A 21 -1.42 -1.41 -8.48
C ASP A 21 -1.61 -0.17 -7.60
N MET A 22 -0.70 0.07 -6.65
CA MET A 22 -0.83 1.18 -5.71
C MET A 22 -0.58 2.56 -6.33
N TYR A 23 0.15 2.63 -7.44
CA TYR A 23 0.37 3.88 -8.16
C TYR A 23 -0.83 4.25 -9.03
N THR A 24 -1.40 3.30 -9.78
CA THR A 24 -2.56 3.60 -10.65
C THR A 24 -3.93 3.37 -9.99
N ARG A 25 -3.96 2.73 -8.81
CA ARG A 25 -5.17 2.21 -8.13
C ARG A 25 -5.98 1.23 -8.99
N GLY A 26 -5.37 0.69 -10.04
CA GLY A 26 -5.99 -0.18 -11.04
C GLY A 26 -5.50 -1.62 -11.00
N ALA A 27 -5.77 -2.37 -12.07
CA ALA A 27 -5.20 -3.70 -12.26
C ALA A 27 -3.71 -3.60 -12.61
N PRO A 28 -2.86 -4.51 -12.12
CA PRO A 28 -1.42 -4.47 -12.37
C PRO A 28 -1.04 -4.88 -13.80
N PHE A 29 0.18 -4.52 -14.21
CA PHE A 29 0.78 -4.99 -15.45
C PHE A 29 0.94 -6.52 -15.43
N ARG A 30 0.35 -7.20 -16.43
CA ARG A 30 0.28 -8.67 -16.44
C ARG A 30 1.52 -9.37 -17.01
N SER A 31 2.23 -8.73 -17.93
CA SER A 31 3.22 -9.38 -18.79
C SER A 31 4.40 -10.01 -18.03
N SER A 32 4.69 -9.52 -16.83
CA SER A 32 5.78 -9.98 -15.96
C SER A 32 5.29 -10.61 -14.65
N LEU A 33 3.98 -10.59 -14.41
CA LEU A 33 3.40 -10.89 -13.10
C LEU A 33 3.20 -12.38 -12.95
N SER A 34 3.90 -12.96 -11.98
CA SER A 34 3.80 -14.37 -11.61
C SER A 34 3.04 -14.49 -10.29
N VAL A 35 1.92 -15.22 -10.31
CA VAL A 35 1.08 -15.48 -9.13
C VAL A 35 0.98 -16.98 -8.94
N ARG A 36 1.65 -17.53 -7.93
CA ARG A 36 1.81 -18.98 -7.74
C ARG A 36 1.67 -19.39 -6.29
N LEU A 37 1.17 -20.59 -6.05
CA LEU A 37 1.22 -21.21 -4.73
C LEU A 37 2.59 -21.89 -4.55
N ALA A 38 3.31 -21.56 -3.49
CA ALA A 38 4.66 -22.08 -3.24
C ALA A 38 4.66 -23.60 -3.01
N ASN A 39 3.58 -24.12 -2.43
CA ASN A 39 3.42 -25.50 -2.02
C ASN A 39 2.37 -26.27 -2.83
N HIS A 40 1.90 -25.71 -3.95
CA HIS A 40 0.88 -26.36 -4.78
C HIS A 40 1.01 -25.95 -6.26
N PRO A 41 0.98 -26.88 -7.23
CA PRO A 41 1.28 -26.58 -8.64
C PRO A 41 0.12 -25.90 -9.40
N GLN A 42 -0.99 -25.60 -8.74
CA GLN A 42 -2.18 -25.06 -9.39
C GLN A 42 -1.96 -23.64 -9.93
N VAL A 43 -2.41 -23.43 -11.17
CA VAL A 43 -2.46 -22.13 -11.83
C VAL A 43 -3.86 -21.51 -11.61
N PRO A 44 -3.94 -20.25 -11.16
CA PRO A 44 -5.23 -19.57 -10.97
C PRO A 44 -5.90 -19.17 -12.29
N VAL A 45 -7.23 -19.06 -12.26
CA VAL A 45 -8.00 -18.37 -13.30
C VAL A 45 -7.83 -16.87 -13.14
N CYS A 46 -7.34 -16.20 -14.19
CA CYS A 46 -7.02 -14.77 -14.17
C CYS A 46 -8.08 -13.94 -14.90
N LYS A 47 -8.69 -12.95 -14.24
CA LYS A 47 -9.65 -12.01 -14.86
C LYS A 47 -9.06 -10.62 -15.03
N GLY A 48 -9.42 -9.92 -16.12
CA GLY A 48 -8.85 -8.64 -16.59
C GLY A 48 -8.67 -7.54 -15.55
N ASP A 49 -9.56 -7.51 -14.56
CA ASP A 49 -9.67 -6.54 -13.46
C ASP A 49 -8.76 -6.83 -12.25
N GLY A 50 -7.84 -7.79 -12.39
CA GLY A 50 -6.80 -8.09 -11.40
C GLY A 50 -7.11 -9.27 -10.48
N TRP A 51 -8.20 -10.00 -10.73
CA TRP A 51 -8.53 -11.18 -9.93
C TRP A 51 -7.77 -12.44 -10.38
N TYR A 52 -7.34 -13.20 -9.38
CA TYR A 52 -6.75 -14.52 -9.50
C TYR A 52 -7.55 -15.48 -8.61
N ILE A 53 -8.15 -16.50 -9.22
CA ILE A 53 -9.11 -17.39 -8.58
C ILE A 53 -8.54 -18.80 -8.54
N PHE A 54 -8.49 -19.38 -7.34
CA PHE A 54 -8.13 -20.77 -7.09
C PHE A 54 -9.40 -21.53 -6.71
N SER A 55 -9.54 -22.72 -7.29
CA SER A 55 -10.69 -23.60 -7.10
C SER A 55 -10.21 -25.00 -6.78
N ASP A 56 -11.00 -25.76 -6.05
CA ASP A 56 -10.72 -27.17 -5.73
C ASP A 56 -9.38 -27.39 -5.00
N LEU A 57 -8.91 -26.38 -4.24
CA LEU A 57 -7.79 -26.55 -3.33
C LEU A 57 -8.21 -27.46 -2.16
N PRO A 58 -7.42 -28.51 -1.84
CA PRO A 58 -7.61 -29.29 -0.62
C PRO A 58 -7.51 -28.44 0.65
N ASP A 59 -8.03 -28.97 1.75
CA ASP A 59 -7.84 -28.38 3.07
C ASP A 59 -6.34 -28.27 3.40
N GLY A 60 -5.94 -27.10 3.90
CA GLY A 60 -4.55 -26.87 4.20
C GLY A 60 -4.18 -25.40 4.25
N ILE A 61 -2.90 -25.17 4.51
CA ILE A 61 -2.29 -23.84 4.55
C ILE A 61 -1.49 -23.66 3.26
N TYR A 62 -1.73 -22.56 2.58
CA TYR A 62 -1.09 -22.21 1.32
C TYR A 62 -0.31 -20.91 1.47
N LYS A 63 0.80 -20.83 0.74
CA LYS A 63 1.59 -19.60 0.60
C LYS A 63 1.50 -19.13 -0.84
N LEU A 64 0.85 -18.00 -1.06
CA LEU A 64 0.79 -17.33 -2.35
C LEU A 64 2.03 -16.45 -2.51
N ASN A 65 2.78 -16.66 -3.58
CA ASN A 65 3.90 -15.81 -3.98
C ASN A 65 3.48 -15.00 -5.21
N ILE A 66 3.73 -13.70 -5.14
CA ILE A 66 3.50 -12.74 -6.21
C ILE A 66 4.85 -12.09 -6.51
N SER A 67 5.32 -12.24 -7.73
CA SER A 67 6.58 -11.63 -8.17
C SER A 67 6.41 -10.98 -9.53
N SER A 68 7.15 -9.90 -9.74
CA SER A 68 7.11 -9.11 -10.98
C SER A 68 8.38 -8.27 -11.08
N ARG A 69 8.72 -7.84 -12.28
CA ARG A 69 9.77 -6.82 -12.46
C ARG A 69 9.29 -5.45 -11.99
N GLU A 70 8.02 -5.13 -12.20
CA GLU A 70 7.44 -3.80 -12.00
C GLU A 70 6.97 -3.58 -10.56
N TYR A 71 6.73 -4.64 -9.79
CA TYR A 71 6.24 -4.54 -8.42
C TYR A 71 7.20 -5.20 -7.44
N MET A 72 7.17 -4.75 -6.19
CA MET A 72 7.85 -5.42 -5.10
C MET A 72 7.28 -6.83 -4.91
N ASP A 73 8.15 -7.80 -4.66
CA ASP A 73 7.74 -9.17 -4.36
C ASP A 73 6.84 -9.20 -3.11
N HIS A 74 5.79 -10.00 -3.17
CA HIS A 74 4.83 -10.13 -2.08
C HIS A 74 4.52 -11.59 -1.81
N SER A 75 4.30 -11.91 -0.53
CA SER A 75 3.88 -13.25 -0.14
C SER A 75 2.85 -13.20 0.97
N VAL A 76 1.83 -14.05 0.85
CA VAL A 76 0.74 -14.13 1.82
C VAL A 76 0.37 -15.57 2.10
N THR A 77 0.12 -15.86 3.37
CA THR A 77 -0.38 -17.17 3.82
C THR A 77 -1.90 -17.13 3.97
N PHE A 78 -2.59 -18.17 3.54
CA PHE A 78 -4.03 -18.35 3.75
C PHE A 78 -4.35 -19.83 4.02
N SER A 79 -5.50 -20.08 4.65
CA SER A 79 -6.00 -21.43 4.93
C SER A 79 -7.25 -21.72 4.11
N VAL A 80 -7.36 -22.94 3.59
CA VAL A 80 -8.56 -23.47 2.95
C VAL A 80 -9.18 -24.52 3.88
N THR A 81 -10.51 -24.47 4.03
CA THR A 81 -11.28 -25.44 4.81
C THR A 81 -12.58 -25.75 4.08
N THR A 82 -12.72 -26.99 3.63
CA THR A 82 -13.83 -27.49 2.82
C THR A 82 -15.11 -27.51 3.65
N GLY A 83 -16.23 -27.10 3.04
CA GLY A 83 -17.52 -27.01 3.73
C GLY A 83 -17.71 -25.72 4.53
N SER A 84 -16.69 -24.87 4.63
CA SER A 84 -16.90 -23.48 5.03
C SER A 84 -17.63 -22.72 3.92
N THR A 85 -18.67 -21.96 4.30
CA THR A 85 -19.32 -21.00 3.40
C THR A 85 -18.54 -19.67 3.30
N SER A 86 -17.50 -19.48 4.12
CA SER A 86 -16.66 -18.30 4.11
C SER A 86 -15.49 -18.50 3.13
N TYR A 87 -15.72 -18.13 1.89
CA TYR A 87 -14.63 -17.94 0.94
C TYR A 87 -13.84 -16.67 1.31
N SER A 88 -12.52 -16.75 1.27
CA SER A 88 -11.69 -15.57 1.53
C SER A 88 -11.40 -14.84 0.21
N GLU A 89 -11.93 -13.62 0.13
CA GLU A 89 -11.52 -12.62 -0.84
C GLU A 89 -10.51 -11.69 -0.18
N ARG A 90 -9.38 -11.44 -0.85
CA ARG A 90 -8.37 -10.53 -0.35
C ARG A 90 -7.93 -9.57 -1.44
N ILE A 91 -7.85 -8.28 -1.11
CA ILE A 91 -7.18 -7.29 -1.94
C ILE A 91 -5.71 -7.24 -1.50
N ILE A 92 -4.79 -7.36 -2.44
CA ILE A 92 -3.36 -7.20 -2.21
C ILE A 92 -2.88 -6.00 -3.01
N SER A 93 -2.40 -5.02 -2.27
CA SER A 93 -1.75 -3.81 -2.76
C SER A 93 -0.31 -4.14 -3.19
N LEU A 94 -0.01 -3.90 -4.46
CA LEU A 94 1.33 -4.06 -5.03
C LEU A 94 2.00 -2.69 -5.13
N HIS A 95 3.10 -2.52 -4.38
CA HIS A 95 3.91 -1.32 -4.45
C HIS A 95 4.85 -1.37 -5.65
N PRO A 96 4.97 -0.27 -6.42
CA PRO A 96 5.94 -0.16 -7.50
C PRO A 96 7.37 -0.48 -7.07
N SER A 97 8.08 -1.25 -7.90
CA SER A 97 9.52 -1.41 -7.81
C SER A 97 10.24 -0.18 -8.39
N PRO A 98 11.55 0.00 -8.14
CA PRO A 98 12.35 1.00 -8.83
C PRO A 98 12.32 0.85 -10.37
N ALA A 99 12.04 -0.34 -10.89
CA ALA A 99 11.92 -0.65 -12.31
C ALA A 99 10.52 -0.43 -12.89
N TYR A 100 9.55 0.01 -12.08
CA TYR A 100 8.20 0.33 -12.54
C TYR A 100 8.21 1.42 -13.63
N PRO A 101 7.40 1.29 -14.70
CA PRO A 101 7.39 2.21 -15.83
C PRO A 101 6.55 3.46 -15.51
N PHE A 102 7.07 4.32 -14.62
CA PHE A 102 6.46 5.61 -14.33
C PHE A 102 6.36 6.48 -15.59
N ARG A 103 5.35 7.34 -15.64
CA ARG A 103 5.11 8.24 -16.76
C ARG A 103 6.09 9.40 -16.72
N ALA A 104 6.43 9.90 -17.91
CA ALA A 104 7.19 11.15 -18.01
C ALA A 104 6.39 12.28 -17.34
N GLY A 105 7.05 13.05 -16.47
CA GLY A 105 6.43 14.13 -15.71
C GLY A 105 5.84 13.70 -14.37
N ASP A 106 5.92 12.42 -13.99
CA ASP A 106 5.62 12.01 -12.61
C ASP A 106 6.59 12.63 -11.61
N SER A 107 6.05 12.92 -10.42
CA SER A 107 6.85 13.39 -9.28
C SER A 107 7.32 12.17 -8.50
N LEU A 108 8.63 11.90 -8.47
CA LEU A 108 9.19 10.72 -7.82
C LEU A 108 10.29 11.11 -6.83
N VAL A 109 10.37 10.40 -5.72
CA VAL A 109 11.58 10.37 -4.89
C VAL A 109 12.20 8.99 -4.97
N ARG A 110 13.50 8.93 -5.26
CA ARG A 110 14.28 7.70 -5.37
C ARG A 110 15.43 7.71 -4.39
N GLY A 111 15.68 6.58 -3.74
CA GLY A 111 16.77 6.44 -2.80
C GLY A 111 17.25 5.01 -2.68
N ARG A 112 18.31 4.85 -1.91
CA ARG A 112 18.83 3.54 -1.51
C ARG A 112 18.98 3.50 0.00
N ALA A 113 18.59 2.41 0.63
CA ALA A 113 18.79 2.18 2.04
C ALA A 113 19.89 1.13 2.25
N CYS A 114 20.79 1.41 3.18
CA CYS A 114 21.84 0.49 3.62
C CYS A 114 21.79 0.32 5.13
N VAL A 115 22.12 -0.88 5.63
CA VAL A 115 22.37 -1.11 7.07
C VAL A 115 23.81 -0.70 7.42
N GLU A 116 24.13 -0.60 8.72
CA GLU A 116 25.37 0.00 9.25
C GLU A 116 26.69 -0.48 8.60
N ASP A 117 26.76 -1.74 8.16
CA ASP A 117 27.92 -2.31 7.47
C ASP A 117 28.05 -1.91 5.98
N GLY A 118 27.11 -1.09 5.48
CA GLY A 118 27.03 -0.63 4.10
C GLY A 118 26.28 -1.57 3.15
N SER A 119 25.83 -2.74 3.62
CA SER A 119 25.08 -3.70 2.80
C SER A 119 23.64 -3.21 2.50
N PRO A 120 23.05 -3.63 1.36
CA PRO A 120 21.68 -3.29 1.00
C PRO A 120 20.65 -3.65 2.07
N ALA A 121 19.78 -2.70 2.42
CA ALA A 121 18.66 -2.96 3.32
C ALA A 121 17.45 -3.53 2.57
N GLY A 122 17.61 -4.66 1.89
CA GLY A 122 16.53 -5.26 1.11
C GLY A 122 15.32 -5.66 1.97
N GLY A 123 14.12 -5.36 1.46
CA GLY A 123 12.86 -5.58 2.16
C GLY A 123 12.55 -4.56 3.27
N ALA A 124 13.41 -3.57 3.52
CA ALA A 124 13.12 -2.50 4.47
C ALA A 124 11.83 -1.76 4.08
N CYS A 125 11.05 -1.35 5.08
CA CYS A 125 9.85 -0.56 4.88
C CYS A 125 10.22 0.91 4.75
N VAL A 126 9.52 1.62 3.87
CA VAL A 126 9.72 3.04 3.62
C VAL A 126 8.38 3.75 3.82
N GLN A 127 8.38 4.78 4.67
CA GLN A 127 7.27 5.73 4.81
C GLN A 127 7.71 7.10 4.37
N ALA A 128 6.82 7.75 3.63
CA ALA A 128 6.98 9.09 3.12
C ALA A 128 5.82 9.94 3.62
N VAL A 129 6.08 10.79 4.61
CA VAL A 129 5.10 11.72 5.15
C VAL A 129 5.24 13.05 4.44
N ILE A 130 4.17 13.50 3.81
CA ILE A 130 4.12 14.78 3.10
C ILE A 130 3.53 15.84 4.03
N SER A 131 4.33 16.86 4.29
CA SER A 131 3.93 18.06 5.03
C SER A 131 3.79 19.25 4.09
N TYR A 132 2.81 20.08 4.39
CA TYR A 132 2.48 21.26 3.59
C TYR A 132 2.87 22.50 4.37
N GLU A 133 3.62 23.39 3.72
CA GLU A 133 3.95 24.68 4.32
C GLU A 133 2.71 25.60 4.37
N ARG A 134 1.79 25.46 3.40
CA ARG A 134 0.50 26.18 3.32
C ARG A 134 -0.60 25.32 2.68
N ASP A 135 -1.85 25.62 2.99
CA ASP A 135 -3.06 25.07 2.34
C ASP A 135 -3.17 23.54 2.30
N ALA A 136 -2.98 22.90 3.46
CA ALA A 136 -3.11 21.45 3.56
C ALA A 136 -4.45 20.94 2.98
N PRO A 137 -4.41 19.95 2.08
CA PRO A 137 -5.56 19.53 1.26
C PRO A 137 -6.64 18.78 2.04
N VAL A 138 -6.26 18.16 3.15
CA VAL A 138 -7.11 17.25 3.92
C VAL A 138 -7.02 17.61 5.40
N LYS A 139 -8.16 17.88 6.01
CA LYS A 139 -8.27 18.24 7.44
C LYS A 139 -9.51 17.62 8.06
N LEU A 140 -9.50 17.46 9.38
CA LEU A 140 -10.72 17.17 10.13
C LEU A 140 -11.73 18.32 10.01
N ALA A 141 -12.97 18.00 9.65
CA ALA A 141 -14.06 18.96 9.57
C ALA A 141 -14.73 19.22 10.93
N GLU A 142 -14.57 18.28 11.87
CA GLU A 142 -15.13 18.26 13.22
C GLU A 142 -14.13 17.64 14.21
N ASP A 143 -14.38 17.79 15.50
CA ASP A 143 -13.59 17.13 16.53
C ASP A 143 -13.77 15.61 16.42
N ALA A 144 -12.68 14.85 16.55
CA ALA A 144 -12.70 13.40 16.59
C ALA A 144 -12.36 12.92 18.00
N ALA A 145 -13.24 12.12 18.60
CA ALA A 145 -13.01 11.56 19.93
C ALA A 145 -12.02 10.38 19.88
N LYS A 146 -11.43 10.07 21.05
CA LYS A 146 -10.75 8.79 21.25
C LYS A 146 -11.72 7.63 21.01
N GLU A 147 -11.23 6.52 20.45
CA GLU A 147 -11.99 5.35 19.99
C GLU A 147 -12.99 5.63 18.87
N ALA A 148 -12.95 6.81 18.23
CA ALA A 148 -13.76 7.07 17.04
C ALA A 148 -13.39 6.07 15.93
N THR A 149 -14.40 5.51 15.28
CA THR A 149 -14.25 4.54 14.18
C THR A 149 -14.49 5.17 12.81
N GLU A 150 -14.81 6.46 12.76
CA GLU A 150 -15.02 7.23 11.55
C GLU A 150 -14.58 8.68 11.74
N LEU A 151 -14.20 9.33 10.65
CA LEU A 151 -13.79 10.73 10.63
C LEU A 151 -14.63 11.54 9.65
N ILE A 152 -15.01 12.75 10.04
CA ILE A 152 -15.61 13.72 9.13
C ILE A 152 -14.48 14.58 8.56
N VAL A 153 -14.22 14.43 7.26
CA VAL A 153 -13.06 15.03 6.59
C VAL A 153 -13.49 16.15 5.65
N ALA A 154 -12.79 17.28 5.73
CA ALA A 154 -12.84 18.35 4.75
C ALA A 154 -11.67 18.18 3.77
N SER A 155 -11.98 17.91 2.50
CA SER A 155 -10.98 17.73 1.44
C SER A 155 -11.48 18.28 0.10
N LYS A 156 -10.55 18.57 -0.82
CA LYS A 156 -10.92 18.70 -2.24
C LYS A 156 -11.16 17.30 -2.82
N LYS A 157 -12.08 17.21 -3.78
CA LYS A 157 -12.50 15.94 -4.38
C LYS A 157 -11.30 15.11 -4.87
N GLY A 158 -11.23 13.84 -4.45
CA GLY A 158 -10.22 12.87 -4.86
C GLY A 158 -8.86 12.95 -4.16
N GLN A 159 -8.63 13.92 -3.26
CA GLN A 159 -7.33 14.04 -2.57
C GLN A 159 -7.12 12.98 -1.49
N VAL A 160 -8.19 12.41 -0.95
CA VAL A 160 -8.09 11.38 0.08
C VAL A 160 -7.63 10.03 -0.51
N ASP A 161 -8.06 9.72 -1.74
CA ASP A 161 -7.79 8.43 -2.40
C ASP A 161 -6.34 8.29 -2.92
N LEU A 162 -5.55 9.34 -2.77
CA LEU A 162 -4.19 9.47 -3.31
C LEU A 162 -3.10 9.14 -2.27
N ALA A 163 -3.47 8.83 -1.03
CA ALA A 163 -2.56 8.41 0.03
C ALA A 163 -2.85 6.97 0.47
N ASP A 164 -1.85 6.29 1.06
CA ASP A 164 -2.01 4.92 1.58
C ASP A 164 -2.49 4.92 3.03
N ALA A 165 -2.10 5.96 3.76
CA ALA A 165 -2.52 6.28 5.10
C ALA A 165 -2.44 7.80 5.31
N PHE A 166 -2.84 8.24 6.50
CA PHE A 166 -2.59 9.60 6.95
C PHE A 166 -1.96 9.60 8.33
N LEU A 167 -1.01 10.50 8.55
CA LEU A 167 -0.49 10.81 9.87
C LEU A 167 -1.28 11.98 10.46
N LEU A 168 -1.89 11.77 11.62
CA LEU A 168 -2.53 12.81 12.41
C LEU A 168 -1.61 13.24 13.53
N GLU A 169 -1.00 14.41 13.38
CA GLU A 169 -0.22 15.05 14.43
C GLU A 169 -1.03 16.17 15.08
N SER A 170 -0.84 16.32 16.38
CA SER A 170 -1.28 17.50 17.12
C SER A 170 -0.17 17.91 18.08
N PRO A 171 -0.16 19.15 18.59
CA PRO A 171 0.83 19.58 19.57
C PRO A 171 0.92 18.68 20.82
N THR A 172 -0.14 17.92 21.11
CA THR A 172 -0.26 17.07 22.30
C THR A 172 -0.13 15.57 22.02
N CYS A 173 -0.03 15.14 20.75
CA CYS A 173 0.07 13.74 20.37
C CYS A 173 1.17 13.53 19.34
N LYS A 174 2.07 12.56 19.59
CA LYS A 174 3.24 12.25 18.76
C LYS A 174 2.93 11.66 17.36
N GLY A 175 1.67 11.73 16.91
CA GLY A 175 1.25 11.21 15.62
C GLY A 175 0.52 9.87 15.73
N THR A 176 -0.67 9.78 15.13
CA THR A 176 -1.36 8.50 14.89
C THR A 176 -1.45 8.26 13.40
N ILE A 177 -0.97 7.10 12.93
CA ILE A 177 -1.19 6.66 11.55
C ILE A 177 -2.59 6.07 11.47
N ILE A 178 -3.40 6.58 10.54
CA ILE A 178 -4.75 6.08 10.28
C ILE A 178 -4.86 5.55 8.85
N ARG A 179 -5.82 4.65 8.65
CA ARG A 179 -6.23 4.20 7.30
C ARG A 179 -7.74 4.20 7.22
N PHE A 180 -8.24 4.46 6.02
CA PHE A 180 -9.67 4.36 5.74
C PHE A 180 -10.03 2.94 5.32
N ALA A 181 -11.08 2.38 5.94
CA ALA A 181 -11.53 1.00 5.71
C ALA A 181 -12.28 0.81 4.39
N GLY A 182 -12.68 1.91 3.74
CA GLY A 182 -13.47 1.85 2.52
C GLY A 182 -13.87 3.23 2.02
N PRO A 183 -14.73 3.27 0.98
CA PRO A 183 -15.19 4.52 0.40
C PRO A 183 -16.01 5.33 1.41
N PRO A 184 -15.93 6.67 1.37
CA PRO A 184 -16.67 7.53 2.28
C PRO A 184 -18.17 7.54 2.01
N LYS A 185 -18.96 7.78 3.05
CA LYS A 185 -20.38 8.15 2.95
C LYS A 185 -20.51 9.66 3.09
N GLY A 186 -20.45 10.37 1.96
CA GLY A 186 -20.37 11.83 1.94
C GLY A 186 -19.01 12.31 2.43
N ARG A 187 -18.95 12.97 3.60
CA ARG A 187 -17.68 13.38 4.24
C ARG A 187 -17.22 12.46 5.36
N VAL A 188 -17.96 11.38 5.62
CA VAL A 188 -17.67 10.43 6.69
C VAL A 188 -16.82 9.31 6.12
N TYR A 189 -15.62 9.15 6.66
CA TYR A 189 -14.66 8.14 6.24
C TYR A 189 -14.50 7.11 7.37
N PRO A 190 -14.85 5.83 7.13
CA PRO A 190 -14.65 4.78 8.13
C PRO A 190 -13.17 4.46 8.30
N LEU A 191 -12.73 4.22 9.53
CA LEU A 191 -11.36 3.84 9.87
C LEU A 191 -11.19 2.32 9.91
N THR A 192 -10.00 1.83 9.57
CA THR A 192 -9.64 0.41 9.76
C THR A 192 -9.52 0.05 11.24
N GLU A 193 -9.09 1.00 12.06
CA GLU A 193 -8.89 0.86 13.51
C GLU A 193 -9.40 2.12 14.22
N PRO A 194 -9.97 1.99 15.43
CA PRO A 194 -10.39 3.14 16.22
C PRO A 194 -9.22 4.08 16.56
N LEU A 195 -9.49 5.37 16.68
CA LEU A 195 -8.47 6.35 17.07
C LEU A 195 -7.93 6.10 18.49
N SER A 196 -6.61 6.06 18.65
CA SER A 196 -5.99 5.95 19.98
C SER A 196 -6.09 7.23 20.82
N PHE A 197 -6.32 8.40 20.19
CA PHE A 197 -6.38 9.71 20.82
C PHE A 197 -7.50 10.57 20.23
N ALA A 198 -7.91 11.60 20.97
CA ALA A 198 -8.80 12.63 20.45
C ALA A 198 -8.03 13.68 19.65
N TYR A 199 -8.65 14.22 18.60
CA TYR A 199 -8.10 15.25 17.74
C TYR A 199 -9.09 16.37 17.50
N PRO A 200 -8.68 17.65 17.61
CA PRO A 200 -9.57 18.78 17.37
C PRO A 200 -9.88 18.96 15.88
N LYS A 201 -11.00 19.61 15.60
CA LYS A 201 -11.36 20.13 14.29
C LYS A 201 -10.21 20.94 13.69
N GLY A 202 -9.97 20.75 12.40
CA GLY A 202 -8.91 21.43 11.67
C GLY A 202 -7.55 20.75 11.75
N THR A 203 -7.39 19.68 12.56
CA THR A 203 -6.20 18.82 12.50
C THR A 203 -5.94 18.40 11.05
N VAL A 204 -4.71 18.61 10.61
CA VAL A 204 -4.27 18.26 9.26
C VAL A 204 -4.04 16.75 9.18
N LEU A 205 -4.51 16.15 8.10
CA LEU A 205 -4.18 14.77 7.75
C LEU A 205 -3.01 14.83 6.77
N LEU A 206 -1.81 14.50 7.26
CA LEU A 206 -0.60 14.46 6.45
C LEU A 206 -0.58 13.17 5.64
N PRO A 207 -0.57 13.21 4.29
CA PRO A 207 -0.48 11.99 3.50
C PRO A 207 0.76 11.19 3.87
N LEU A 208 0.56 9.91 4.08
CA LEU A 208 1.60 8.94 4.31
C LEU A 208 1.55 7.94 3.15
N LEU A 209 2.66 7.87 2.42
CA LEU A 209 2.88 6.94 1.32
C LEU A 209 3.80 5.83 1.78
N GLU A 210 3.56 4.61 1.33
CA GLU A 210 4.32 3.44 1.73
C GLU A 210 4.91 2.72 0.53
N THR A 211 6.10 2.19 0.73
CA THR A 211 6.76 1.30 -0.21
C THR A 211 7.79 0.45 0.53
N ASN A 212 8.54 -0.35 -0.20
CA ASN A 212 9.62 -1.16 0.33
C ASN A 212 10.92 -0.89 -0.41
N CYS A 213 12.02 -1.41 0.11
CA CYS A 213 13.27 -1.52 -0.63
C CYS A 213 13.32 -2.85 -1.37
N ASP A 214 13.82 -2.83 -2.61
CA ASP A 214 14.14 -4.05 -3.36
C ASP A 214 15.38 -4.77 -2.78
N ASP A 215 15.79 -5.89 -3.38
CA ASP A 215 16.96 -6.66 -2.95
C ASP A 215 18.28 -5.87 -2.96
N ARG A 216 18.38 -4.81 -3.75
CA ARG A 216 19.53 -3.90 -3.86
C ARG A 216 19.42 -2.72 -2.88
N GLY A 217 18.37 -2.70 -2.07
CA GLY A 217 18.07 -1.63 -1.12
C GLY A 217 17.47 -0.40 -1.79
N GLU A 218 17.14 -0.46 -3.08
CA GLU A 218 16.60 0.66 -3.84
C GLU A 218 15.10 0.79 -3.58
N PHE A 219 14.61 2.03 -3.49
CA PHE A 219 13.18 2.31 -3.34
C PHE A 219 12.76 3.50 -4.20
N VAL A 220 11.47 3.57 -4.45
CA VAL A 220 10.82 4.69 -5.14
C VAL A 220 9.51 5.04 -4.45
N VAL A 221 9.33 6.32 -4.16
CA VAL A 221 8.07 6.89 -3.69
C VAL A 221 7.49 7.71 -4.84
N ALA A 222 6.34 7.27 -5.36
CA ALA A 222 5.59 8.02 -6.36
C ALA A 222 4.66 9.00 -5.66
N LEU A 223 4.85 10.29 -5.91
CA LEU A 223 4.12 11.33 -5.23
C LEU A 223 2.83 11.67 -5.99
N PRO A 224 1.71 11.88 -5.28
CA PRO A 224 0.42 12.12 -5.92
C PRO A 224 0.36 13.47 -6.64
N LEU A 225 -0.40 13.49 -7.73
CA LEU A 225 -0.49 14.61 -8.70
C LEU A 225 -0.99 15.95 -8.11
N PHE A 226 -1.58 15.97 -6.92
CA PHE A 226 -2.04 17.24 -6.33
C PHE A 226 -0.90 18.17 -5.86
N LEU A 227 0.36 17.70 -5.88
CA LEU A 227 1.51 18.50 -5.47
C LEU A 227 1.93 19.57 -6.47
N GLU A 228 1.35 19.58 -7.68
CA GLU A 228 1.73 20.48 -8.80
C GLU A 228 1.76 21.98 -8.48
N LYS A 229 1.12 22.44 -7.40
CA LYS A 229 1.04 23.87 -7.03
C LYS A 229 1.47 24.21 -5.61
N THR A 230 2.05 23.27 -4.88
CA THR A 230 2.39 23.45 -3.47
C THR A 230 3.85 23.10 -3.20
N HIS A 231 4.56 24.02 -2.55
CA HIS A 231 5.81 23.68 -1.88
C HIS A 231 5.46 22.72 -0.74
N ALA A 232 5.97 21.50 -0.84
CA ALA A 232 5.79 20.46 0.15
C ALA A 232 7.14 19.97 0.63
N ARG A 233 7.21 19.60 1.90
CA ARG A 233 8.34 18.89 2.47
C ARG A 233 7.95 17.44 2.66
N ILE A 234 8.87 16.55 2.37
CA ILE A 234 8.70 15.13 2.63
C ILE A 234 9.73 14.70 3.64
N LYS A 235 9.24 13.99 4.66
CA LYS A 235 10.08 13.22 5.56
C LYS A 235 9.98 11.77 5.11
N ILE A 236 11.11 11.18 4.75
CA ILE A 236 11.23 9.77 4.43
C ILE A 236 11.87 9.09 5.61
N GLU A 237 11.22 8.05 6.11
CA GLU A 237 11.73 7.18 7.15
C GLU A 237 11.82 5.76 6.59
N VAL A 238 12.97 5.12 6.80
CA VAL A 238 13.23 3.75 6.37
C VAL A 238 13.57 2.94 7.60
N TRP A 239 12.88 1.81 7.78
CA TRP A 239 13.16 0.93 8.89
C TRP A 239 13.13 -0.54 8.49
N ARG A 240 13.92 -1.32 9.22
CA ARG A 240 13.99 -2.78 9.11
C ARG A 240 14.41 -3.30 10.48
N GLU A 241 13.55 -4.13 11.07
CA GLU A 241 13.71 -4.56 12.46
C GLU A 241 13.85 -3.32 13.37
N GLU A 242 14.95 -3.22 14.11
CA GLU A 242 15.25 -2.08 15.01
C GLU A 242 16.05 -0.97 14.32
N ALA A 243 16.58 -1.19 13.12
CA ALA A 243 17.39 -0.19 12.44
C ALA A 243 16.51 0.84 11.72
N VAL A 244 16.82 2.13 11.89
CA VAL A 244 16.07 3.25 11.32
C VAL A 244 17.03 4.24 10.67
N GLY A 245 16.61 4.82 9.55
CA GLY A 245 17.24 5.97 8.92
C GLY A 245 16.17 6.92 8.38
N PHE A 246 16.52 8.20 8.20
CA PHE A 246 15.58 9.18 7.67
C PHE A 246 16.27 10.20 6.77
N ALA A 247 15.47 10.84 5.92
CA ALA A 247 15.86 11.98 5.10
C ALA A 247 14.70 12.98 5.01
N GLU A 248 15.02 14.26 4.92
CA GLU A 248 14.05 15.32 4.69
C GLU A 248 14.46 16.15 3.47
N LEU A 249 13.49 16.51 2.64
CA LEU A 249 13.73 17.30 1.43
C LEU A 249 12.49 18.10 1.02
N SER A 250 12.73 19.15 0.25
CA SER A 250 11.66 19.91 -0.41
C SER A 250 11.38 19.30 -1.79
N ILE A 251 10.11 19.05 -2.09
CA ILE A 251 9.71 18.48 -3.36
C ILE A 251 9.36 19.58 -4.35
N GLN A 252 9.82 19.40 -5.58
CA GLN A 252 9.33 20.09 -6.75
C GLN A 252 8.49 19.13 -7.59
N ALA A 253 7.27 19.54 -7.92
CA ALA A 253 6.38 18.73 -8.75
C ALA A 253 6.96 18.48 -10.14
N SER A 254 6.55 17.37 -10.73
CA SER A 254 6.96 16.86 -12.04
C SER A 254 8.47 16.66 -12.20
N THR A 255 9.15 16.34 -11.10
CA THR A 255 10.57 16.00 -11.09
C THR A 255 10.81 14.65 -10.43
N THR A 256 11.85 13.95 -10.87
CA THR A 256 12.42 12.83 -10.12
C THR A 256 13.59 13.36 -9.29
N GLN A 257 13.50 13.23 -7.97
CA GLN A 257 14.56 13.62 -7.05
C GLN A 257 15.23 12.39 -6.48
N SER A 258 16.56 12.39 -6.48
CA SER A 258 17.34 11.36 -5.78
C SER A 258 17.82 11.90 -4.44
N ILE A 259 17.60 11.12 -3.38
CA ILE A 259 18.06 11.44 -2.02
C ILE A 259 19.36 10.74 -1.65
N GLY A 260 19.96 10.00 -2.59
CA GLY A 260 21.18 9.23 -2.35
C GLY A 260 20.94 8.03 -1.42
N ILE A 261 21.86 7.84 -0.48
CA ILE A 261 21.87 6.70 0.45
C ILE A 261 21.35 7.15 1.82
N ILE A 262 20.33 6.45 2.32
CA ILE A 262 19.91 6.51 3.73
C ILE A 262 20.65 5.40 4.48
N GLN A 263 21.48 5.81 5.42
CA GLN A 263 22.16 4.91 6.34
C GLN A 263 21.23 4.59 7.51
N MET A 264 20.91 3.31 7.69
CA MET A 264 20.08 2.83 8.79
C MET A 264 20.96 2.40 9.96
N ASN A 265 20.64 2.91 11.14
CA ASN A 265 21.38 2.63 12.37
C ASN A 265 20.44 2.08 13.43
N ARG A 266 20.93 1.17 14.28
CA ARG A 266 20.16 0.75 15.46
C ARG A 266 20.22 1.85 16.51
N PRO A 267 19.09 2.16 17.20
CA PRO A 267 19.13 3.03 18.36
C PRO A 267 20.07 2.42 19.41
N LYS A 268 20.94 3.26 19.98
CA LYS A 268 21.85 2.87 21.06
C LYS A 268 21.12 2.65 22.38
#